data_AF-W1VDA4-F1
#
_entry.id   AF-W1VDA4-F1
#
_cell.length_a   1.000
_cell.length_b   1.000
_cell.length_c   1.000
_cell.angle_alpha   90.00
_cell.angle_beta   90.00
_cell.angle_gamma   90.00
#
_symmetry.space_group_name_H-M   'P 1'
#
loop_
_entity.id
_entity.type
_entity.pdbx_description
1 polymer ?
#
loop_
_entity_poly.entity_id
_entity_poly.type
_entity_poly.pdbx_seq_one_letter_code
_entity_poly.pdbx_strand_id
1 'polypeptide(L)'
;MYDADRLTDLHTWLPELITLEQARGGLRSPRSGRGGGDHGGLPFGVVVDDPDEPADARTAAGIMLWAATWAEHWQTWYGRALGDSLTYLASIADQAASAHPDEWGALSEELARHHARVAALTGHTDTVDDDHACPACGGTLTRQPTERGLSDWRTCTDCDAWWPDGHIIDATRTHTLATTSAEQYVPRSLALALHPGLKPNTLTQWVKRGVIDTDQRGRVNLGQINTRMRPLAA
;
A
#
# COMPACT_ATOMS: atom_id res chain seq x y z
N MET A 1 -7.38 -23.88 6.48
CA MET A 1 -6.62 -23.59 5.25
C MET A 1 -6.10 -22.15 5.17
N TYR A 2 -6.93 -21.10 5.20
CA TYR A 2 -6.46 -19.71 5.06
C TYR A 2 -5.39 -19.25 6.07
N ASP A 3 -5.47 -19.66 7.33
CA ASP A 3 -4.47 -19.27 8.34
C ASP A 3 -3.17 -20.07 8.28
N ALA A 4 -3.21 -21.31 7.77
CA ALA A 4 -2.00 -22.10 7.55
C ALA A 4 -1.11 -21.43 6.49
N ASP A 5 -1.73 -20.96 5.40
CA ASP A 5 -1.05 -20.23 4.33
C ASP A 5 -0.42 -18.94 4.88
N ARG A 6 -1.15 -18.17 5.69
CA ARG A 6 -0.63 -16.94 6.34
C ARG A 6 0.57 -17.20 7.26
N LEU A 7 0.56 -18.31 8.00
CA LEU A 7 1.69 -18.69 8.86
C LEU A 7 2.93 -19.07 8.02
N THR A 8 2.72 -19.78 6.91
CA THR A 8 3.79 -20.09 5.95
C THR A 8 4.32 -18.84 5.27
N ASP A 9 3.45 -17.93 4.82
CA ASP A 9 3.84 -16.64 4.24
C ASP A 9 4.69 -15.83 5.20
N LEU A 10 4.27 -15.70 6.46
CA LEU A 10 5.04 -15.00 7.50
C LEU A 10 6.43 -15.64 7.69
N HIS A 11 6.51 -16.97 7.73
CA HIS A 11 7.79 -17.67 7.81
C HIS A 11 8.70 -17.30 6.62
N THR A 12 8.14 -17.23 5.41
CA THR A 12 8.88 -16.85 4.20
C THR A 12 9.30 -15.38 4.18
N TRP A 13 8.48 -14.45 4.68
CA TRP A 13 8.73 -13.00 4.58
C TRP A 13 9.55 -12.42 5.74
N LEU A 14 9.59 -13.08 6.89
CA LEU A 14 10.36 -12.58 8.05
C LEU A 14 11.85 -12.30 7.76
N PRO A 15 12.58 -13.13 6.99
CA PRO A 15 13.95 -12.81 6.58
C PRO A 15 14.10 -11.50 5.79
N GLU A 16 13.10 -11.15 4.97
CA GLU A 16 13.07 -9.88 4.24
C GLU A 16 12.86 -8.71 5.19
N LEU A 17 11.97 -8.86 6.19
CA LEU A 17 11.77 -7.87 7.23
C LEU A 17 13.06 -7.62 8.04
N ILE A 18 13.78 -8.68 8.43
CA ILE A 18 15.09 -8.58 9.10
C ILE A 18 16.07 -7.77 8.25
N THR A 19 16.11 -8.02 6.95
CA THR A 19 16.99 -7.30 6.02
C THR A 19 16.63 -5.81 5.97
N LEU A 20 15.33 -5.47 5.94
CA LEU A 20 14.85 -4.10 5.96
C LEU A 20 15.18 -3.38 7.28
N GLU A 21 15.04 -4.05 8.42
CA GLU A 21 15.40 -3.52 9.73
C GLU A 21 16.91 -3.22 9.83
N GLN A 22 17.75 -4.15 9.37
CA GLN A 22 19.21 -3.97 9.36
C GLN A 22 19.64 -2.85 8.40
N ALA A 23 18.99 -2.71 7.24
CA ALA A 23 19.24 -1.62 6.29
C ALA A 23 18.83 -0.24 6.84
N ARG A 24 17.87 -0.18 7.78
CA ARG A 24 17.50 1.06 8.49
C ARG A 24 18.49 1.40 9.61
N GLY A 25 19.09 0.39 10.25
CA GLY A 25 20.12 0.56 11.28
C GLY A 25 21.53 0.90 10.77
N GLY A 26 21.77 0.87 9.46
CA GLY A 26 23.03 1.31 8.86
C GLY A 26 23.23 2.82 8.98
N LEU A 27 24.46 3.27 9.30
CA LEU A 27 24.87 4.67 9.43
C LEU A 27 24.44 5.51 8.21
N ARG A 28 23.26 6.14 8.27
CA ARG A 28 22.89 7.21 7.35
C ARG A 28 23.56 8.48 7.83
N SER A 29 24.46 9.05 7.01
CA SER A 29 25.01 10.38 7.24
C SER A 29 23.86 11.36 7.53
N PRO A 30 23.94 12.18 8.59
CA PRO A 30 22.85 13.07 8.95
C PRO A 30 22.59 14.06 7.80
N ARG A 31 21.41 13.99 7.20
CA ARG A 31 20.88 15.15 6.48
C ARG A 31 20.32 16.10 7.53
N SER A 32 20.85 17.32 7.58
CA SER A 32 20.39 18.39 8.46
C SER A 32 18.96 18.82 8.09
N GLY A 33 17.97 18.14 8.65
CA GLY A 33 16.56 18.51 8.58
C GLY A 33 16.10 19.15 9.88
N ARG A 34 15.76 20.44 9.81
CA ARG A 34 15.25 21.26 10.92
C ARG A 34 13.80 20.90 11.23
N GLY A 35 13.51 20.35 12.40
CA GLY A 35 12.13 20.14 12.86
C GLY A 35 12.08 19.43 14.21
N GLY A 36 11.87 20.19 15.28
CA GLY A 36 11.69 19.67 16.64
C GLY A 36 10.33 19.03 16.84
N GLY A 37 10.32 17.92 17.55
CA GLY A 37 9.13 17.24 18.05
C GLY A 37 9.56 16.35 19.20
N ASP A 38 9.23 16.80 20.41
CA ASP A 38 9.49 16.16 21.70
C ASP A 38 8.66 14.86 21.81
N HIS A 39 9.27 13.75 21.44
CA HIS A 39 8.84 12.41 21.83
C HIS A 39 10.09 11.71 22.33
N GLY A 40 10.02 11.08 23.51
CA GLY A 40 11.06 10.22 24.09
C GLY A 40 11.34 8.95 23.29
N GLY A 41 11.25 9.02 21.96
CA GLY A 41 11.59 7.97 21.02
C GLY A 41 13.06 8.02 20.69
N LEU A 42 13.72 6.88 20.84
CA LEU A 42 15.11 6.67 20.47
C LEU A 42 15.42 7.28 19.09
N PRO A 43 16.59 7.90 18.91
CA PRO A 43 16.97 8.43 17.61
C PRO A 43 17.06 7.28 16.58
N PHE A 44 16.91 7.62 15.29
CA PHE A 44 17.10 6.72 14.12
C PHE A 44 15.95 5.77 13.71
N GLY A 45 14.70 6.00 14.09
CA GLY A 45 13.57 5.20 13.58
C GLY A 45 13.62 3.72 14.03
N VAL A 46 14.30 3.46 15.15
CA VAL A 46 14.33 2.17 15.83
C VAL A 46 12.93 1.92 16.39
N VAL A 47 12.31 0.83 15.95
CA VAL A 47 11.06 0.32 16.53
C VAL A 47 11.46 -0.65 17.63
N VAL A 48 10.98 -0.39 18.85
CA VAL A 48 11.13 -1.29 20.00
C VAL A 48 9.76 -1.84 20.30
N ASP A 49 9.64 -3.17 20.31
CA ASP A 49 8.40 -3.85 20.69
C ASP A 49 8.28 -3.89 22.20
N ASP A 50 7.04 -3.81 22.68
CA ASP A 50 6.72 -4.11 24.07
C ASP A 50 6.73 -5.63 24.27
N PRO A 51 7.62 -6.20 25.10
CA PRO A 51 7.67 -7.64 25.33
C PRO A 51 6.41 -8.17 26.05
N ASP A 52 5.65 -7.30 26.73
CA ASP A 52 4.43 -7.66 27.44
C ASP A 52 3.19 -7.64 26.51
N GLU A 53 3.31 -7.05 25.30
CA GLU A 53 2.26 -6.98 24.28
C GLU A 53 2.70 -7.61 22.93
N PRO A 54 3.04 -8.92 22.89
CA PRO A 54 3.58 -9.57 21.69
C PRO A 54 2.60 -9.58 20.50
N ALA A 55 1.30 -9.47 20.76
CA ALA A 55 0.26 -9.32 19.73
C ALA A 55 0.43 -8.07 18.86
N ASP A 56 1.10 -7.03 19.39
CA ASP A 56 1.32 -5.75 18.70
C ASP A 56 2.72 -5.59 18.11
N ALA A 57 3.57 -6.61 18.27
CA ALA A 57 4.94 -6.63 17.80
C ALA A 57 5.09 -6.21 16.33
N ARG A 58 6.11 -5.40 16.05
CA ARG A 58 6.41 -4.81 14.74
C ARG A 58 7.74 -5.28 14.20
N THR A 59 8.64 -5.74 15.06
CA THR A 59 9.95 -6.25 14.65
C THR A 59 9.87 -7.74 14.32
N ALA A 60 10.77 -8.22 13.46
CA ALA A 60 10.88 -9.64 13.18
C ALA A 60 11.13 -10.48 14.45
N ALA A 61 11.93 -9.96 15.39
CA ALA A 61 12.19 -10.62 16.66
C ALA A 61 10.93 -10.71 17.55
N GLY A 62 10.15 -9.62 17.63
CA GLY A 62 8.90 -9.61 18.38
C GLY A 62 7.84 -10.54 17.78
N ILE A 63 7.73 -10.60 16.44
CA ILE A 63 6.82 -11.54 15.76
C ILE A 63 7.24 -13.00 15.99
N MET A 64 8.55 -13.29 15.98
CA MET A 64 9.04 -14.63 16.33
C MET A 64 8.74 -14.98 17.80
N LEU A 65 8.85 -14.02 18.72
CA LEU A 65 8.49 -14.22 20.12
C LEU A 65 6.99 -14.50 20.28
N TRP A 66 6.14 -13.70 19.63
CA TRP A 66 4.69 -13.93 19.55
C TRP A 66 4.36 -15.35 19.07
N ALA A 67 4.97 -15.80 17.97
CA ALA A 67 4.76 -17.13 17.44
C ALA A 67 5.23 -18.22 18.42
N ALA A 68 6.35 -17.99 19.12
CA ALA A 68 6.85 -18.92 20.14
C ALA A 68 5.91 -19.05 21.35
N THR A 69 5.34 -17.93 21.83
CA THR A 69 4.36 -17.94 22.92
C THR A 69 3.12 -18.75 22.55
N TRP A 70 2.59 -18.55 21.34
CA TRP A 70 1.48 -19.36 20.85
C TRP A 70 1.88 -20.82 20.66
N ALA A 71 3.04 -21.11 20.08
CA ALA A 71 3.50 -22.49 19.91
C ALA A 71 3.64 -23.21 21.26
N GLU A 72 4.12 -22.55 22.32
CA GLU A 72 4.20 -23.11 23.66
C GLU A 72 2.82 -23.43 24.24
N HIS A 73 1.84 -22.53 24.05
CA HIS A 73 0.46 -22.77 24.48
C HIS A 73 -0.12 -24.04 23.86
N TRP A 74 0.02 -24.20 22.54
CA TRP A 74 -0.54 -25.31 21.77
C TRP A 74 0.16 -26.66 22.01
N GLN A 75 1.41 -26.67 22.48
CA GLN A 75 2.16 -27.90 22.77
C GLN A 75 1.49 -28.79 23.83
N THR A 76 0.67 -28.21 24.70
CA THR A 76 -0.09 -28.95 25.71
C THR A 76 -1.11 -29.91 25.10
N TRP A 77 -1.65 -29.58 23.92
CA TRP A 77 -2.63 -30.40 23.19
C TRP A 77 -2.02 -31.18 22.04
N TYR A 78 -1.09 -30.59 21.30
CA TYR A 78 -0.58 -31.14 20.04
C TYR A 78 0.84 -31.70 20.12
N GLY A 79 1.41 -31.73 21.32
CA GLY A 79 2.77 -32.20 21.55
C GLY A 79 3.83 -31.19 21.11
N ARG A 80 5.09 -31.52 21.40
CA ARG A 80 6.25 -30.63 21.26
C ARG A 80 6.37 -30.02 19.86
N ALA A 81 6.69 -28.73 19.81
CA ALA A 81 7.00 -28.04 18.56
C ALA A 81 8.24 -28.63 17.88
N LEU A 82 8.11 -28.95 16.60
CA LEU A 82 9.20 -29.43 15.75
C LEU A 82 9.47 -28.36 14.69
N GLY A 83 10.73 -27.91 14.59
CA GLY A 83 11.11 -26.81 13.71
C GLY A 83 10.88 -25.44 14.34
N ASP A 84 10.71 -24.41 13.52
CA ASP A 84 10.36 -23.07 13.97
C ASP A 84 8.87 -22.95 14.34
N SER A 85 8.57 -21.98 15.20
CA SER A 85 7.23 -21.81 15.79
C SER A 85 6.14 -21.57 14.74
N LEU A 86 6.43 -20.84 13.66
CA LEU A 86 5.44 -20.55 12.60
C LEU A 86 5.13 -21.81 11.79
N THR A 87 6.15 -22.58 11.39
CA THR A 87 5.96 -23.86 10.71
C THR A 87 5.20 -24.86 11.58
N TYR A 88 5.49 -24.91 12.88
CA TYR A 88 4.74 -25.75 13.82
C TYR A 88 3.26 -25.34 13.90
N LEU A 89 2.97 -24.05 14.10
CA LEU A 89 1.61 -23.54 14.15
C LEU A 89 0.85 -23.83 12.84
N ALA A 90 1.51 -23.67 11.68
CA ALA A 90 0.92 -23.99 10.38
C ALA A 90 0.55 -25.48 10.28
N SER A 91 1.40 -26.37 10.81
CA SER A 91 1.19 -27.82 10.76
C SER A 91 -0.02 -28.31 11.57
N ILE A 92 -0.40 -27.59 12.63
CA ILE A 92 -1.53 -27.94 13.50
C ILE A 92 -2.81 -27.16 13.16
N ALA A 93 -2.74 -26.17 12.27
CA ALA A 93 -3.78 -25.16 12.09
C ALA A 93 -5.18 -25.72 11.84
N ASP A 94 -5.33 -26.66 10.91
CA ASP A 94 -6.65 -27.21 10.58
C ASP A 94 -7.25 -28.02 11.75
N GLN A 95 -6.40 -28.72 12.52
CA GLN A 95 -6.85 -29.49 13.67
C GLN A 95 -7.19 -28.58 14.86
N ALA A 96 -6.35 -27.58 15.13
CA ALA A 96 -6.55 -26.60 16.19
C ALA A 96 -7.80 -25.74 15.96
N ALA A 97 -8.01 -25.25 14.73
CA ALA A 97 -9.19 -24.49 14.35
C ALA A 97 -10.51 -25.28 14.54
N SER A 98 -10.45 -26.60 14.38
CA SER A 98 -11.62 -27.48 14.52
C SER A 98 -11.88 -27.88 15.99
N ALA A 99 -10.83 -28.21 16.74
CA ALA A 99 -10.94 -28.73 18.10
C ALA A 99 -10.98 -27.65 19.20
N HIS A 100 -10.37 -26.48 18.95
CA HIS A 100 -10.24 -25.36 19.89
C HIS A 100 -10.51 -24.03 19.16
N PRO A 101 -11.75 -23.82 18.68
CA PRO A 101 -12.07 -22.70 17.78
C PRO A 101 -11.92 -21.32 18.44
N ASP A 102 -12.16 -21.20 19.75
CA ASP A 102 -12.07 -19.92 20.46
C ASP A 102 -10.61 -19.49 20.64
N GLU A 103 -9.76 -20.41 21.10
CA GLU A 103 -8.32 -20.16 21.25
C GLU A 103 -7.64 -19.95 19.89
N TRP A 104 -8.04 -20.72 18.87
CA TRP A 104 -7.55 -20.52 17.51
C TRP A 104 -8.01 -19.18 16.94
N GLY A 105 -9.25 -18.76 17.21
CA GLY A 105 -9.79 -17.47 16.79
C GLY A 105 -8.96 -16.29 17.31
N ALA A 106 -8.56 -16.32 18.58
CA ALA A 106 -7.69 -15.30 19.17
C ALA A 106 -6.33 -15.22 18.45
N LEU A 107 -5.70 -16.36 18.18
CA LEU A 107 -4.47 -16.43 17.39
C LEU A 107 -4.68 -15.89 15.97
N SER A 108 -5.76 -16.28 15.30
CA SER A 108 -6.06 -15.89 13.92
C SER A 108 -6.24 -14.37 13.77
N GLU A 109 -6.83 -13.71 14.75
CA GLU A 109 -6.97 -12.24 14.74
C GLU A 109 -5.62 -11.53 14.84
N GLU A 110 -4.73 -12.01 15.71
CA GLU A 110 -3.37 -11.50 15.85
C GLU A 110 -2.53 -11.79 14.60
N LEU A 111 -2.61 -13.02 14.09
CA LEU A 111 -1.96 -13.48 12.87
C LEU A 111 -2.35 -12.60 11.67
N ALA A 112 -3.63 -12.27 11.53
CA ALA A 112 -4.10 -11.40 10.45
C ALA A 112 -3.44 -10.02 10.48
N ARG A 113 -3.25 -9.44 11.68
CA ARG A 113 -2.58 -8.15 11.86
C ARG A 113 -1.10 -8.22 11.52
N HIS A 114 -0.40 -9.26 11.98
CA HIS A 114 1.02 -9.49 11.67
C HIS A 114 1.22 -9.73 10.18
N HIS A 115 0.44 -10.62 9.58
CA HIS A 115 0.49 -10.95 8.14
C HIS A 115 0.30 -9.70 7.28
N ALA A 116 -0.77 -8.94 7.49
CA ALA A 116 -1.04 -7.73 6.72
C ALA A 116 0.08 -6.68 6.84
N ARG A 117 0.63 -6.52 8.04
CA ARG A 117 1.72 -5.57 8.30
C ARG A 117 3.01 -6.00 7.63
N VAL A 118 3.41 -7.27 7.77
CA VAL A 118 4.62 -7.80 7.16
C VAL A 118 4.49 -7.72 5.65
N ALA A 119 3.38 -8.21 5.06
CA ALA A 119 3.12 -8.12 3.63
C ALA A 119 3.28 -6.70 3.08
N ALA A 120 2.78 -5.69 3.81
CA ALA A 120 2.94 -4.29 3.42
C ALA A 120 4.39 -3.80 3.48
N LEU A 121 5.15 -4.19 4.50
CA LEU A 121 6.54 -3.77 4.66
C LEU A 121 7.50 -4.47 3.70
N THR A 122 7.25 -5.73 3.40
CA THR A 122 8.08 -6.55 2.51
C THR A 122 7.63 -6.46 1.05
N GLY A 123 6.57 -5.73 0.74
CA GLY A 123 6.12 -5.48 -0.63
C GLY A 123 5.37 -6.65 -1.26
N HIS A 124 4.70 -7.46 -0.43
CA HIS A 124 3.80 -8.57 -0.81
C HIS A 124 2.31 -8.17 -0.77
N THR A 125 2.01 -6.86 -0.72
CA THR A 125 0.66 -6.32 -0.87
C THR A 125 0.57 -5.41 -2.09
N ASP A 126 -0.63 -5.35 -2.67
CA ASP A 126 -0.95 -4.33 -3.67
C ASP A 126 -0.68 -2.94 -3.08
N THR A 127 0.09 -2.15 -3.82
CA THR A 127 0.54 -0.83 -3.40
C THR A 127 -0.05 0.21 -4.34
N VAL A 128 -0.63 1.26 -3.77
CA VAL A 128 -1.15 2.40 -4.54
C VAL A 128 0.01 3.14 -5.22
N ASP A 129 -0.15 3.47 -6.51
CA ASP A 129 0.75 4.37 -7.22
C ASP A 129 0.31 5.82 -6.95
N ASP A 130 0.90 6.44 -5.93
CA ASP A 130 0.58 7.82 -5.53
C ASP A 130 1.06 8.87 -6.54
N ASP A 131 1.97 8.49 -7.46
CA ASP A 131 2.55 9.39 -8.45
C ASP A 131 1.67 9.50 -9.71
N HIS A 132 0.81 8.51 -9.96
CA HIS A 132 0.01 8.43 -11.19
C HIS A 132 -1.47 8.18 -10.93
N ALA A 133 -2.30 8.85 -11.72
CA ALA A 133 -3.73 8.56 -11.84
C ALA A 133 -4.03 7.95 -13.21
N CYS A 134 -5.06 7.10 -13.29
CA CYS A 134 -5.42 6.40 -14.51
C CYS A 134 -5.78 7.39 -15.64
N PRO A 135 -5.06 7.44 -16.78
CA PRO A 135 -5.36 8.36 -17.87
C PRO A 135 -6.75 8.17 -18.50
N ALA A 136 -7.35 6.98 -18.35
CA ALA A 136 -8.65 6.67 -18.95
C ALA A 136 -9.84 7.20 -18.13
N CYS A 137 -9.76 7.19 -16.80
CA CYS A 137 -10.90 7.51 -15.92
C CYS A 137 -10.56 8.45 -14.75
N GLY A 138 -9.29 8.68 -14.46
CA GLY A 138 -8.80 9.47 -13.32
C GLY A 138 -8.75 8.70 -12.00
N GLY A 139 -8.99 7.39 -12.04
CA GLY A 139 -9.01 6.52 -10.87
C GLY A 139 -7.64 6.12 -10.34
N THR A 140 -7.64 5.47 -9.18
CA THR A 140 -6.43 5.02 -8.49
C THR A 140 -5.79 3.84 -9.20
N LEU A 141 -4.47 3.91 -9.39
CA LEU A 141 -3.65 2.84 -9.92
C LEU A 141 -2.99 2.05 -8.79
N THR A 142 -2.93 0.73 -8.94
CA THR A 142 -2.25 -0.17 -8.01
C THR A 142 -1.18 -0.98 -8.72
N ARG A 143 -0.08 -1.22 -8.01
CA ARG A 143 1.00 -2.12 -8.41
C ARG A 143 0.87 -3.40 -7.60
N GLN A 144 0.97 -4.54 -8.27
CA GLN A 144 0.90 -5.83 -7.61
C GLN A 144 2.28 -6.30 -7.16
N PRO A 145 2.37 -7.05 -6.06
CA PRO A 145 3.61 -7.68 -5.65
C PRO A 145 4.02 -8.76 -6.66
N THR A 146 5.32 -8.89 -6.91
CA THR A 146 5.93 -9.95 -7.70
C THR A 146 7.16 -10.50 -6.97
N GLU A 147 7.70 -11.63 -7.40
CA GLU A 147 8.94 -12.21 -6.86
C GLU A 147 10.14 -11.24 -6.88
N ARG A 148 10.11 -10.17 -7.69
CA ARG A 148 11.18 -9.18 -7.82
C ARG A 148 10.83 -7.82 -7.19
N GLY A 149 9.77 -7.77 -6.38
CA GLY A 149 9.20 -6.54 -5.82
C GLY A 149 7.94 -6.11 -6.55
N LEU A 150 7.56 -4.84 -6.45
CA LEU A 150 6.34 -4.34 -7.09
C LEU A 150 6.41 -4.39 -8.62
N SER A 151 5.31 -4.77 -9.25
CA SER A 151 5.16 -4.85 -10.69
C SER A 151 5.52 -3.53 -11.39
N ASP A 152 6.09 -3.63 -12.59
CA ASP A 152 6.26 -2.46 -13.46
C ASP A 152 4.93 -2.04 -14.09
N TRP A 153 3.96 -2.93 -14.19
CA TRP A 153 2.63 -2.61 -14.69
C TRP A 153 1.70 -2.18 -13.55
N ARG A 154 0.61 -1.48 -13.90
CA ARG A 154 -0.43 -1.00 -12.99
C ARG A 154 -1.82 -1.41 -13.48
N THR A 155 -2.73 -1.59 -12.55
CA THR A 155 -4.17 -1.76 -12.84
C THR A 155 -4.96 -0.64 -12.20
N CYS A 156 -6.01 -0.17 -12.88
CA CYS A 156 -6.93 0.80 -12.32
C CYS A 156 -8.07 0.12 -11.55
N THR A 157 -8.27 0.54 -10.31
CA THR A 157 -9.33 0.00 -9.44
C THR A 157 -10.75 0.43 -9.85
N ASP A 158 -10.88 1.51 -10.61
CA ASP A 158 -12.19 2.07 -10.98
C ASP A 158 -12.69 1.60 -12.36
N CYS A 159 -11.78 1.30 -13.29
CA CYS A 159 -12.14 0.97 -14.67
C CYS A 159 -11.42 -0.27 -15.23
N ASP A 160 -10.68 -0.99 -14.39
CA ASP A 160 -9.93 -2.20 -14.75
C ASP A 160 -8.91 -2.01 -15.89
N ALA A 161 -8.58 -0.77 -16.24
CA ALA A 161 -7.58 -0.48 -17.26
C ALA A 161 -6.20 -0.92 -16.79
N TRP A 162 -5.51 -1.64 -17.67
CA TRP A 162 -4.14 -2.11 -17.45
C TRP A 162 -3.14 -1.18 -18.13
N TRP A 163 -2.04 -0.89 -17.45
CA TRP A 163 -0.97 -0.02 -17.91
C TRP A 163 0.38 -0.71 -17.77
N PRO A 164 1.20 -0.76 -18.84
CA PRO A 164 2.46 -1.51 -18.82
C PRO A 164 3.53 -0.90 -17.93
N ASP A 165 3.60 0.43 -17.85
CA ASP A 165 4.52 1.18 -16.98
C ASP A 165 4.12 2.67 -16.84
N GLY A 166 4.81 3.38 -15.94
CA GLY A 166 4.61 4.81 -15.68
C GLY A 166 4.94 5.72 -16.86
N HIS A 167 5.90 5.36 -17.71
CA HIS A 167 6.24 6.16 -18.89
C HIS A 167 5.12 6.12 -19.94
N ILE A 168 4.48 4.98 -20.13
CA ILE A 168 3.33 4.84 -21.02
C ILE A 168 2.11 5.57 -20.45
N ILE A 169 1.92 5.57 -19.13
CA ILE A 169 0.89 6.39 -18.46
C ILE A 169 1.12 7.88 -18.78
N ASP A 170 2.34 8.37 -18.59
CA ASP A 170 2.72 9.75 -18.85
C ASP A 170 2.62 10.14 -20.32
N ALA A 171 3.08 9.26 -21.21
CA ALA A 171 2.97 9.45 -22.66
C ALA A 171 1.50 9.51 -23.10
N THR A 172 0.65 8.63 -22.55
CA THR A 172 -0.78 8.59 -22.86
C THR A 172 -1.51 9.83 -22.34
N ARG A 173 -1.19 10.27 -21.12
CA ARG A 173 -1.68 11.54 -20.56
C ARG A 173 -1.27 12.70 -21.46
N THR A 174 0.01 12.80 -21.80
CA THR A 174 0.55 13.87 -22.67
C THR A 174 -0.12 13.87 -24.04
N HIS A 175 -0.28 12.69 -24.64
CA HIS A 175 -0.98 12.53 -25.91
C HIS A 175 -2.43 13.00 -25.81
N THR A 176 -3.16 12.58 -24.77
CA THR A 176 -4.55 13.00 -24.52
C THR A 176 -4.64 14.52 -24.42
N LEU A 177 -3.78 15.15 -23.62
CA LEU A 177 -3.75 16.61 -23.47
C LEU A 177 -3.42 17.34 -24.79
N ALA A 178 -2.58 16.73 -25.64
CA ALA A 178 -2.17 17.30 -26.92
C ALA A 178 -3.24 17.16 -28.02
N THR A 179 -4.01 16.07 -28.02
CA THR A 179 -4.96 15.73 -29.10
C THR A 179 -6.41 16.03 -28.76
N THR A 180 -6.77 16.23 -27.49
CA THR A 180 -8.11 16.64 -27.09
C THR A 180 -8.50 17.98 -27.75
N SER A 181 -9.60 17.94 -28.50
CA SER A 181 -10.22 19.10 -29.13
C SER A 181 -11.12 19.87 -28.15
N ALA A 182 -11.64 21.01 -28.60
CA ALA A 182 -12.41 21.95 -27.79
C ALA A 182 -13.77 21.41 -27.27
N GLU A 183 -14.24 20.24 -27.69
CA GLU A 183 -15.56 19.69 -27.30
C GLU A 183 -15.47 18.29 -26.67
N GLN A 184 -14.53 18.07 -25.75
CA GLN A 184 -14.46 16.83 -24.97
C GLN A 184 -14.88 17.05 -23.53
N TYR A 185 -15.98 16.44 -23.10
CA TYR A 185 -16.50 16.54 -21.73
C TYR A 185 -16.09 15.33 -20.88
N VAL A 186 -15.38 15.59 -19.79
CA VAL A 186 -14.85 14.56 -18.88
C VAL A 186 -15.32 14.77 -17.44
N PRO A 187 -15.38 13.70 -16.61
CA PRO A 187 -15.58 13.85 -15.18
C PRO A 187 -14.55 14.79 -14.55
N ARG A 188 -14.95 15.51 -13.49
CA ARG A 188 -14.04 16.42 -12.77
C ARG A 188 -12.81 15.70 -12.22
N SER A 189 -12.97 14.48 -11.72
CA SER A 189 -11.87 13.64 -11.24
C SER A 189 -10.84 13.39 -12.34
N LEU A 190 -11.28 12.98 -13.53
CA LEU A 190 -10.41 12.79 -14.69
C LEU A 190 -9.71 14.09 -15.11
N ALA A 191 -10.41 15.22 -15.13
CA ALA A 191 -9.78 16.51 -15.44
C ALA A 191 -8.67 16.88 -14.44
N LEU A 192 -8.88 16.64 -13.14
CA LEU A 192 -7.87 16.90 -12.11
C LEU A 192 -6.70 15.90 -12.21
N ALA A 193 -6.98 14.63 -12.47
CA ALA A 193 -5.97 13.59 -12.67
C ALA A 193 -5.06 13.88 -13.86
N LEU A 194 -5.62 14.33 -14.99
CA LEU A 194 -4.85 14.69 -16.18
C LEU A 194 -4.01 15.96 -15.96
N HIS A 195 -4.39 16.82 -15.01
CA HIS A 195 -3.71 18.08 -14.70
C HIS A 195 -3.28 18.17 -13.23
N PRO A 196 -2.14 17.58 -12.82
CA PRO A 196 -1.69 17.61 -11.42
C PRO A 196 -1.52 19.02 -10.83
N GLY A 197 -1.28 20.03 -11.67
CA GLY A 197 -1.20 21.44 -11.24
C GLY A 197 -2.55 22.14 -11.04
N LEU A 198 -3.67 21.53 -11.45
CA LEU A 198 -5.01 22.10 -11.34
C LEU A 198 -5.63 21.75 -9.99
N LYS A 199 -5.91 22.77 -9.16
CA LYS A 199 -6.57 22.57 -7.86
C LYS A 199 -8.10 22.42 -8.03
N PRO A 200 -8.78 21.57 -7.23
CA PRO A 200 -10.24 21.41 -7.29
C PRO A 200 -11.03 22.71 -7.12
N ASN A 201 -10.58 23.59 -6.22
CA ASN A 201 -11.19 24.90 -6.01
C ASN A 201 -11.06 25.82 -7.22
N THR A 202 -9.92 25.76 -7.92
CA THR A 202 -9.69 26.52 -9.15
C THR A 202 -10.66 26.08 -10.24
N LEU A 203 -10.79 24.77 -10.47
CA LEU A 203 -11.74 24.21 -11.43
C LEU A 203 -13.18 24.62 -11.08
N THR A 204 -13.55 24.54 -9.80
CA THR A 204 -14.87 24.97 -9.32
C THR A 204 -15.13 26.45 -9.60
N GLN A 205 -14.14 27.32 -9.36
CA GLN A 205 -14.26 28.74 -9.66
C GLN A 205 -14.38 29.01 -11.15
N TRP A 206 -13.63 28.30 -11.99
CA TRP A 206 -13.72 28.45 -13.44
C TRP A 206 -15.09 28.07 -13.98
N VAL A 207 -15.66 26.97 -13.51
CA VAL A 207 -17.04 26.58 -13.86
C VAL A 207 -18.05 27.63 -13.38
N LYS A 208 -17.96 28.07 -12.12
CA LYS A 208 -18.86 29.10 -11.58
C LYS A 208 -18.81 30.42 -12.34
N ARG A 209 -17.67 30.76 -12.93
CA ARG A 209 -17.45 31.98 -13.71
C ARG A 209 -17.78 31.81 -15.20
N GLY A 210 -18.26 30.65 -15.64
CA GLY A 210 -18.53 30.37 -17.05
C GLY A 210 -17.27 30.34 -17.92
N VAL A 211 -16.11 30.08 -17.32
CA VAL A 211 -14.82 29.99 -18.04
C VAL A 211 -14.63 28.59 -18.64
N ILE A 212 -15.15 27.57 -17.94
CA ILE A 212 -15.18 26.18 -18.39
C ILE A 212 -16.64 25.75 -18.43
N ASP A 213 -17.06 25.29 -19.60
CA ASP A 213 -18.41 24.79 -19.84
C ASP A 213 -18.60 23.43 -19.18
N THR A 214 -19.85 23.18 -18.78
CA THR A 214 -20.29 21.88 -18.29
C THR A 214 -21.45 21.35 -19.09
N ASP A 215 -21.46 20.04 -19.32
CA ASP A 215 -22.61 19.38 -19.93
C ASP A 215 -23.75 19.15 -18.93
N GLN A 216 -24.87 18.59 -19.42
CA GLN A 216 -26.04 18.26 -18.60
C GLN A 216 -25.75 17.25 -17.47
N ARG A 217 -24.64 16.52 -17.53
CA ARG A 217 -24.20 15.56 -16.52
C ARG A 217 -23.17 16.16 -15.55
N GLY A 218 -22.89 17.46 -15.68
CA GLY A 218 -21.91 18.17 -14.86
C GLY A 218 -20.46 17.83 -15.18
N ARG A 219 -20.17 17.18 -16.32
CA ARG A 219 -18.80 16.96 -16.82
C ARG A 219 -18.22 18.27 -17.32
N VAL A 220 -16.91 18.45 -17.22
CA VAL A 220 -16.20 19.68 -17.60
C VAL A 220 -15.55 19.54 -18.96
N ASN A 221 -15.49 20.63 -19.71
CA ASN A 221 -14.84 20.68 -21.01
C ASN A 221 -13.30 20.62 -20.87
N LEU A 222 -12.69 19.49 -21.24
CA LEU A 222 -11.24 19.26 -21.15
C LEU A 222 -10.46 20.15 -22.12
N GLY A 223 -10.97 20.42 -23.31
CA GLY A 223 -10.30 21.27 -24.29
C GLY A 223 -10.10 22.70 -23.78
N GLN A 224 -11.12 23.27 -23.14
CA GLN A 224 -11.02 24.59 -22.50
C GLN A 224 -10.05 24.61 -21.32
N ILE A 225 -10.00 23.51 -20.53
CA ILE A 225 -9.02 23.34 -19.46
C ILE A 225 -7.61 23.28 -20.05
N ASN A 226 -7.38 22.49 -21.11
CA ASN A 226 -6.10 22.39 -21.80
C ASN A 226 -5.61 23.76 -22.26
N THR A 227 -6.48 24.57 -22.88
CA THR A 227 -6.14 25.95 -23.31
C THR A 227 -5.69 26.81 -22.14
N ARG A 228 -6.34 26.70 -20.97
CA ARG A 228 -6.02 27.48 -19.77
C ARG A 228 -4.76 27.00 -19.05
N MET A 229 -4.48 25.71 -19.11
CA MET A 229 -3.33 25.07 -18.46
C MET A 229 -2.06 25.13 -19.31
N ARG A 230 -2.16 25.47 -20.61
CA ARG A 230 -0.97 25.71 -21.43
C ARG A 230 -0.14 26.83 -20.80
N PRO A 231 1.19 26.64 -20.64
CA PRO A 231 2.05 27.74 -20.26
C PRO A 231 1.87 28.88 -21.27
N LEU A 232 1.63 30.09 -20.77
CA LEU A 232 1.70 31.30 -21.59
C LEU A 232 3.11 31.30 -22.18
N ALA A 233 3.22 31.16 -23.51
CA ALA A 233 4.49 31.24 -24.19
C ALA A 233 5.17 32.57 -23.80
N ALA A 234 6.35 32.48 -23.19
CA ALA A 234 7.24 33.60 -22.95
C ALA A 234 8.01 33.93 -24.24
#